data_AF-A0AAD7B729-F1
#
_entry.id   AF-A0AAD7B729-F1
#
_cell.length_a   1.000
_cell.length_b   1.000
_cell.length_c   1.000
_cell.angle_alpha   90.00
_cell.angle_beta   90.00
_cell.angle_gamma   90.00
#
_symmetry.space_group_name_H-M   'P 1'
#
loop_
_entity.id
_entity.type
_entity.pdbx_description
1 polymer ?
#
loop_
_entity_poly.entity_id
_entity_poly.type
_entity_poly.pdbx_seq_one_letter_code
_entity_poly.pdbx_strand_id
1 'polypeptide(L)'
;MPRLTPLLFGLLVSILVSAAPPPASLSSRDLLGEIIDALGIGLVTQINTTITLDSLVTNLVSVNVEVQNPLPFELTLDTVSSTAGINNTVFASFNHTFSTGIVVPPFGKAQTGVIDNVLLTQGAVATLAIIPLGFLDLLEVDTNVRALTIDGLLGVPLSITGLHQKNVSTLYFLDLTAS
;
A
#
# COMPACT_ATOMS: atom_id res chain seq x y z
N MET A 1 -5.68 29.18 89.89
CA MET A 1 -7.07 29.45 89.44
C MET A 1 -6.99 30.30 88.18
N PRO A 2 -7.80 30.12 87.12
CA PRO A 2 -8.20 28.94 86.33
C PRO A 2 -7.59 29.00 84.88
N ARG A 3 -7.17 27.90 84.25
CA ARG A 3 -7.86 27.11 83.18
C ARG A 3 -8.75 27.91 82.21
N LEU A 4 -8.42 27.88 80.90
CA LEU A 4 -9.29 27.33 79.84
C LEU A 4 -8.61 27.37 78.45
N THR A 5 -8.40 26.20 77.86
CA THR A 5 -8.49 25.95 76.41
C THR A 5 -9.95 25.54 76.13
N PRO A 6 -10.55 25.91 74.98
CA PRO A 6 -10.75 24.94 73.88
C PRO A 6 -10.62 25.57 72.47
N LEU A 7 -10.02 24.91 71.47
CA LEU A 7 -10.60 23.90 70.55
C LEU A 7 -11.56 24.51 69.49
N LEU A 8 -11.05 24.74 68.27
CA LEU A 8 -11.80 24.93 67.02
C LEU A 8 -10.81 24.65 65.85
N PHE A 9 -10.72 23.48 65.22
CA PHE A 9 -11.65 22.68 64.42
C PHE A 9 -11.93 23.25 63.00
N GLY A 10 -11.42 22.53 61.98
CA GLY A 10 -11.80 22.63 60.56
C GLY A 10 -11.14 23.80 59.80
N LEU A 11 -10.71 23.72 58.55
CA LEU A 11 -11.00 22.75 57.49
C LEU A 11 -9.90 22.92 56.42
N LEU A 12 -9.20 21.83 56.12
CA LEU A 12 -8.29 21.71 54.99
C LEU A 12 -9.14 21.52 53.72
N VAL A 13 -9.05 22.40 52.72
CA VAL A 13 -9.61 22.16 51.38
C VAL A 13 -8.53 22.43 50.36
N SER A 14 -7.74 21.40 50.08
CA SER A 14 -6.89 21.32 48.90
C SER A 14 -7.77 20.92 47.72
N ILE A 15 -8.08 21.88 46.84
CA ILE A 15 -8.79 21.60 45.59
C ILE A 15 -7.77 20.99 44.62
N LEU A 16 -7.73 19.66 44.56
CA LEU A 16 -7.11 18.94 43.45
C LEU A 16 -8.06 19.05 42.25
N VAL A 17 -7.82 20.02 41.38
CA VAL A 17 -8.37 20.01 40.03
C VAL A 17 -7.69 18.85 39.29
N SER A 18 -8.37 17.70 39.22
CA SER A 18 -8.03 16.65 38.28
C SER A 18 -8.44 17.12 36.89
N ALA A 19 -7.53 17.81 36.20
CA ALA A 19 -7.66 18.03 34.76
C ALA A 19 -7.52 16.65 34.09
N ALA A 20 -8.64 16.09 33.64
CA ALA A 20 -8.60 14.98 32.70
C ALA A 20 -7.81 15.45 31.47
N PRO A 21 -6.87 14.64 30.94
CA PRO A 21 -6.20 15.00 29.70
C PRO A 21 -7.26 15.22 28.62
N PRO A 22 -7.13 16.27 27.79
CA PRO A 22 -8.05 16.47 26.68
C PRO A 22 -8.03 15.22 25.78
N PRO A 23 -9.18 14.84 25.19
CA PRO A 23 -9.20 13.76 24.21
C PRO A 23 -8.18 14.07 23.12
N ALA A 24 -7.32 13.09 22.80
CA ALA A 24 -6.33 13.23 21.74
C ALA A 24 -7.05 13.61 20.45
N SER A 25 -6.84 14.83 19.97
CA SER A 25 -7.33 15.26 18.67
C SER A 25 -6.40 14.67 17.61
N LEU A 26 -6.82 13.57 16.99
CA LEU A 26 -6.18 13.04 15.79
C LEU A 26 -6.22 14.13 14.72
N SER A 27 -5.06 14.74 14.44
CA SER A 27 -4.95 15.70 13.35
C SER A 27 -4.97 14.92 12.03
N SER A 28 -5.53 15.48 10.95
CA SER A 28 -5.53 14.80 9.64
C SER A 28 -4.14 14.41 9.17
N ARG A 29 -3.08 15.11 9.61
CA ARG A 29 -1.68 14.79 9.29
C ARG A 29 -1.19 13.51 9.95
N ASP A 30 -1.75 13.16 11.11
CA ASP A 30 -1.45 11.92 11.84
C ASP A 30 -2.05 10.72 11.10
N LEU A 31 -3.31 10.87 10.64
CA LEU A 31 -3.98 9.85 9.83
C LEU A 31 -3.28 9.61 8.49
N LEU A 32 -2.73 10.64 7.84
CA LEU A 32 -1.97 10.44 6.60
C LEU A 32 -0.67 9.66 6.84
N GLY A 33 0.02 9.92 7.96
CA GLY A 33 1.21 9.16 8.37
C GLY A 33 0.86 7.71 8.67
N GLU A 34 -0.17 7.47 9.49
CA GLU A 34 -0.68 6.13 9.79
C GLU A 34 -1.12 5.37 8.53
N ILE A 35 -1.73 6.06 7.56
CA ILE A 35 -2.11 5.46 6.28
C ILE A 35 -0.88 5.10 5.46
N ILE A 36 0.11 5.99 5.32
CA ILE A 36 1.33 5.67 4.56
C ILE A 36 2.06 4.49 5.23
N ASP A 37 2.15 4.46 6.55
CA ASP A 37 2.76 3.35 7.29
C ASP A 37 1.98 2.05 7.10
N ALA A 38 0.65 2.11 7.17
CA ALA A 38 -0.23 0.97 6.92
C ALA A 38 -0.24 0.53 5.45
N LEU A 39 0.09 1.39 4.49
CA LEU A 39 0.25 1.01 3.09
C LEU A 39 1.70 0.59 2.76
N GLY A 40 2.67 0.94 3.60
CA GLY A 40 4.05 0.47 3.50
C GLY A 40 4.22 -1.03 3.78
N ILE A 41 3.24 -1.65 4.44
CA ILE A 41 3.16 -3.10 4.63
C ILE A 41 2.40 -3.75 3.46
N GLY A 42 3.15 -4.08 2.40
CA GLY A 42 2.81 -5.21 1.54
C GLY A 42 1.51 -5.08 0.72
N LEU A 43 1.32 -3.95 0.02
CA LEU A 43 0.15 -3.77 -0.85
C LEU A 43 0.04 -4.86 -1.91
N VAL A 44 1.15 -5.36 -2.44
CA VAL A 44 1.09 -6.37 -3.50
C VAL A 44 1.28 -7.75 -2.88
N THR A 45 0.32 -8.64 -3.07
CA THR A 45 0.41 -10.00 -2.53
C THR A 45 0.82 -11.04 -3.57
N GLN A 46 0.44 -10.81 -4.84
CA GLN A 46 0.78 -11.69 -5.95
C GLN A 46 0.86 -10.91 -7.26
N ILE A 47 1.77 -11.32 -8.13
CA ILE A 47 1.91 -10.84 -9.51
C ILE A 47 1.71 -12.03 -10.44
N ASN A 48 0.80 -11.90 -11.39
CA ASN A 48 0.58 -12.87 -12.45
C ASN A 48 1.07 -12.25 -13.76
N THR A 49 2.12 -12.81 -14.34
CA THR A 49 2.74 -12.31 -15.58
C THR A 49 2.38 -13.23 -16.73
N THR A 50 1.84 -12.66 -17.80
CA THR A 50 1.56 -13.36 -19.05
C THR A 50 2.60 -12.96 -20.09
N ILE A 51 3.34 -13.95 -20.60
CA ILE A 51 4.36 -13.81 -21.63
C ILE A 51 3.83 -14.49 -22.90
N THR A 52 3.78 -13.74 -24.00
CA THR A 52 3.40 -14.27 -25.31
C THR A 52 4.64 -14.50 -26.18
N LEU A 53 4.45 -15.06 -27.37
CA LEU A 53 5.56 -15.21 -28.33
C LEU A 53 6.06 -13.85 -28.82
N ASP A 54 5.16 -12.89 -29.00
CA ASP A 54 5.49 -11.51 -29.38
C ASP A 54 6.33 -10.81 -28.30
N SER A 55 6.09 -11.11 -27.02
CA SER A 55 6.91 -10.60 -25.91
C SER A 55 8.39 -10.92 -26.06
N LEU A 56 8.76 -12.02 -26.75
CA LEU A 56 10.17 -12.39 -26.98
C LEU A 56 10.89 -11.42 -27.91
N VAL A 57 10.15 -10.67 -28.73
CA VAL A 57 10.67 -9.69 -29.68
C VAL A 57 10.45 -8.27 -29.16
N THR A 58 9.25 -7.97 -28.67
CA THR A 58 8.87 -6.62 -28.21
C THR A 58 9.36 -6.29 -26.80
N ASN A 59 9.72 -7.31 -26.00
CA ASN A 59 10.05 -7.18 -24.58
C ASN A 59 8.91 -6.56 -23.75
N LEU A 60 7.67 -6.70 -24.21
CA LEU A 60 6.48 -6.24 -23.52
C LEU A 60 5.67 -7.44 -23.05
N VAL A 61 5.22 -7.38 -21.79
CA VAL A 61 4.36 -8.40 -21.19
C VAL A 61 3.11 -7.76 -20.60
N SER A 62 2.13 -8.60 -20.29
CA SER A 62 0.95 -8.18 -19.56
C SER A 62 1.01 -8.76 -18.15
N VAL A 63 0.61 -7.97 -17.16
CA VAL A 63 0.59 -8.41 -15.76
C VAL A 63 -0.77 -8.18 -15.13
N ASN A 64 -1.11 -8.98 -14.13
CA ASN A 64 -2.24 -8.75 -13.25
C ASN A 64 -1.73 -8.86 -11.81
N VAL A 65 -2.06 -7.86 -11.00
CA VAL A 65 -1.51 -7.70 -9.65
C VAL A 65 -2.64 -7.81 -8.63
N GLU A 66 -2.43 -8.65 -7.62
CA GLU A 66 -3.33 -8.71 -6.46
C GLU A 66 -2.89 -7.70 -5.41
N VAL A 67 -3.73 -6.69 -5.20
CA VAL A 67 -3.51 -5.65 -4.20
C VAL A 67 -4.32 -5.97 -2.94
N GLN A 68 -3.70 -5.80 -1.77
CA GLN A 68 -4.32 -5.94 -0.46
C GLN A 68 -4.45 -4.57 0.20
N ASN A 69 -5.61 -4.35 0.81
CA ASN A 69 -5.87 -3.21 1.65
C ASN A 69 -5.87 -3.67 3.12
N PRO A 70 -4.87 -3.28 3.92
CA PRO A 70 -4.80 -3.65 5.34
C PRO A 70 -5.62 -2.71 6.25
N LEU A 71 -6.33 -1.72 5.69
CA LEU A 71 -7.04 -0.69 6.44
C LEU A 71 -8.53 -1.01 6.63
N PRO A 72 -9.18 -0.49 7.70
CA PRO A 72 -10.60 -0.67 7.98
C PRO A 72 -11.55 0.14 7.09
N PHE A 73 -11.06 0.72 5.99
CA PHE A 73 -11.85 1.51 5.06
C PHE A 73 -11.40 1.25 3.62
N GLU A 74 -12.27 1.58 2.67
CA GLU A 74 -12.04 1.35 1.25
C GLU A 74 -10.92 2.25 0.72
N LEU A 75 -10.12 1.67 -0.19
CA LEU A 75 -9.13 2.38 -0.98
C LEU A 75 -9.50 2.24 -2.45
N THR A 76 -9.27 3.30 -3.22
CA THR A 76 -9.34 3.24 -4.68
C THR A 76 -8.00 3.59 -5.27
N LEU A 77 -7.40 2.66 -5.99
CA LEU A 77 -6.12 2.83 -6.65
C LEU A 77 -6.33 3.47 -8.03
N ASP A 78 -5.81 4.68 -8.24
CA ASP A 78 -6.00 5.43 -9.49
C ASP A 78 -4.80 5.28 -10.43
N THR A 79 -3.58 5.35 -9.90
CA THR A 79 -2.36 5.19 -10.68
C THR A 79 -1.33 4.34 -9.95
N VAL A 80 -0.51 3.63 -10.71
CA VAL A 80 0.62 2.87 -10.20
C VAL A 80 1.79 2.99 -11.18
N SER A 81 2.97 3.23 -10.65
CA SER A 81 4.25 3.14 -11.34
C SER A 81 5.12 2.22 -10.52
N SER A 82 5.73 1.23 -11.16
CA SER A 82 6.53 0.24 -10.44
C SER A 82 7.73 -0.20 -11.25
N THR A 83 8.85 -0.39 -10.55
CA THR A 83 9.98 -1.18 -11.00
C THR A 83 10.11 -2.44 -10.15
N ALA A 84 10.31 -3.58 -10.82
CA ALA A 84 10.48 -4.86 -10.17
C ALA A 84 11.78 -5.52 -10.64
N GLY A 85 12.42 -6.26 -9.74
CA GLY A 85 13.74 -6.78 -9.97
C GLY A 85 14.20 -7.82 -8.95
N ILE A 86 15.45 -8.24 -9.10
CA ILE A 86 16.10 -9.21 -8.22
C ILE A 86 17.52 -8.71 -7.96
N ASN A 87 17.95 -8.74 -6.69
CA ASN A 87 19.27 -8.26 -6.28
C ASN A 87 19.56 -6.84 -6.82
N ASN A 88 18.58 -5.94 -6.71
CA ASN A 88 18.62 -4.54 -7.17
C ASN A 88 18.77 -4.36 -8.69
N THR A 89 18.73 -5.44 -9.47
CA THR A 89 18.69 -5.36 -10.93
C THR A 89 17.25 -5.29 -11.38
N VAL A 90 16.87 -4.21 -12.07
CA VAL A 90 15.52 -4.01 -12.60
C VAL A 90 15.30 -4.95 -13.79
N PHE A 91 14.25 -5.76 -13.73
CA PHE A 91 13.82 -6.67 -14.80
C PHE A 91 12.50 -6.25 -15.45
N ALA A 92 11.63 -5.58 -14.72
CA ALA A 92 10.35 -5.11 -15.23
C ALA A 92 10.09 -3.68 -14.76
N SER A 93 9.45 -2.88 -15.62
CA SER A 93 9.00 -1.54 -15.30
C SER A 93 7.70 -1.21 -16.02
N PHE A 94 6.79 -0.52 -15.34
CA PHE A 94 5.58 -0.01 -15.96
C PHE A 94 5.05 1.22 -15.23
N ASN A 95 4.20 1.96 -15.94
CA ASN A 95 3.38 3.02 -15.40
C ASN A 95 1.97 2.86 -15.98
N HIS A 96 0.97 2.81 -15.12
CA HIS A 96 -0.41 2.56 -15.48
C HIS A 96 -1.35 3.51 -14.73
N THR A 97 -2.34 4.02 -15.46
CA THR A 97 -3.45 4.81 -14.93
C THR A 97 -4.74 4.07 -15.22
N PHE A 98 -5.48 3.74 -14.15
CA PHE A 98 -6.74 3.04 -14.26
C PHE A 98 -7.86 4.02 -14.67
N SER A 99 -8.70 3.63 -15.61
CA SER A 99 -9.79 4.49 -16.12
C SER A 99 -10.87 4.77 -15.07
N THR A 100 -11.23 3.76 -14.27
CA THR A 100 -12.25 3.84 -13.20
C THR A 100 -11.66 3.71 -11.80
N GLY A 101 -10.34 3.55 -11.69
CA GLY A 101 -9.69 3.12 -10.45
C GLY A 101 -9.97 1.65 -10.09
N ILE A 102 -9.16 1.09 -9.20
CA ILE A 102 -9.36 -0.25 -8.64
C ILE A 102 -9.82 -0.12 -7.20
N VAL A 103 -11.04 -0.55 -6.93
CA VAL A 103 -11.63 -0.53 -5.58
C VAL A 103 -11.10 -1.72 -4.78
N VAL A 104 -10.43 -1.43 -3.67
CA VAL A 104 -9.90 -2.42 -2.73
C VAL A 104 -10.69 -2.34 -1.42
N PRO A 105 -11.50 -3.35 -1.10
CA PRO A 105 -12.38 -3.30 0.07
C PRO A 105 -11.59 -3.27 1.39
N PRO A 106 -12.20 -2.80 2.50
CA PRO A 106 -11.60 -2.82 3.83
C PRO A 106 -11.07 -4.20 4.22
N PHE A 107 -9.82 -4.28 4.70
CA PHE A 107 -9.13 -5.53 5.06
C PHE A 107 -9.12 -6.61 3.96
N GLY A 108 -9.42 -6.23 2.72
CA GLY A 108 -9.67 -7.14 1.63
C GLY A 108 -8.61 -7.07 0.55
N LYS A 109 -8.90 -7.73 -0.57
CA LYS A 109 -8.03 -7.77 -1.74
C LYS A 109 -8.79 -7.47 -3.01
N ALA A 110 -8.10 -6.96 -4.01
CA ALA A 110 -8.63 -6.75 -5.35
C ALA A 110 -7.56 -7.05 -6.38
N GLN A 111 -8.01 -7.53 -7.54
CA GLN A 111 -7.15 -7.71 -8.71
C GLN A 111 -7.17 -6.40 -9.51
N THR A 112 -6.01 -5.96 -9.99
CA THR A 112 -5.92 -4.77 -10.84
C THR A 112 -6.56 -4.96 -12.21
N GLY A 113 -6.82 -6.22 -12.58
CA GLY A 113 -7.05 -6.57 -13.97
C GLY A 113 -5.73 -6.57 -14.75
N VAL A 114 -5.84 -6.65 -16.07
CA VAL A 114 -4.68 -6.74 -16.95
C VAL A 114 -4.07 -5.35 -17.16
N ILE A 115 -2.79 -5.23 -16.83
CA ILE A 115 -1.92 -4.10 -17.13
C ILE A 115 -1.03 -4.53 -18.28
N ASP A 116 -1.30 -4.01 -19.46
CA ASP A 116 -0.51 -4.28 -20.66
C ASP A 116 0.74 -3.40 -20.75
N ASN A 117 1.66 -3.76 -21.65
CA ASN A 117 2.87 -3.01 -21.98
C ASN A 117 3.84 -2.83 -20.81
N VAL A 118 3.96 -3.85 -19.95
CA VAL A 118 5.02 -3.90 -18.95
C VAL A 118 6.34 -4.19 -19.66
N LEU A 119 7.28 -3.27 -19.52
CA LEU A 119 8.58 -3.35 -20.18
C LEU A 119 9.51 -4.29 -19.41
N LEU A 120 10.01 -5.31 -20.09
CA LEU A 120 11.10 -6.15 -19.62
C LEU A 120 12.44 -5.47 -19.91
N THR A 121 12.99 -4.77 -18.92
CA THR A 121 14.17 -3.91 -19.07
C THR A 121 15.45 -4.66 -19.42
N GLN A 122 15.57 -5.92 -19.02
CA GLN A 122 16.68 -6.81 -19.42
C GLN A 122 16.37 -7.62 -20.70
N GLY A 123 15.20 -7.39 -21.29
CA GLY A 123 14.65 -8.18 -22.37
C GLY A 123 14.01 -9.49 -21.92
N ALA A 124 13.20 -10.06 -22.80
CA ALA A 124 12.42 -11.26 -22.51
C ALA A 124 13.31 -12.49 -22.25
N VAL A 125 14.39 -12.67 -23.02
CA VAL A 125 15.29 -13.82 -22.87
C VAL A 125 15.98 -13.83 -21.50
N ALA A 126 16.45 -12.68 -21.02
CA ALA A 126 17.04 -12.57 -19.69
C ALA A 126 15.98 -12.77 -18.59
N THR A 127 14.75 -12.33 -18.84
CA THR A 127 13.62 -12.51 -17.92
C THR A 127 13.21 -13.99 -17.77
N LEU A 128 13.34 -14.81 -18.83
CA LEU A 128 13.07 -16.25 -18.73
C LEU A 128 13.96 -16.95 -17.68
N ALA A 129 15.19 -16.45 -17.47
CA ALA A 129 16.12 -17.04 -16.51
C ALA A 129 15.70 -16.83 -15.04
N ILE A 130 14.87 -15.82 -14.76
CA ILE A 130 14.41 -15.51 -13.40
C ILE A 130 13.05 -16.13 -13.07
N ILE A 131 12.32 -16.63 -14.07
CA ILE A 131 11.03 -17.33 -13.88
C ILE A 131 11.10 -18.45 -12.82
N PRO A 132 12.13 -19.32 -12.80
CA PRO A 132 12.20 -20.41 -11.84
C PRO A 132 12.30 -19.98 -10.37
N LEU A 133 12.60 -18.70 -10.10
CA LEU A 133 12.68 -18.17 -8.75
C LEU A 133 11.29 -17.98 -8.12
N GLY A 134 10.27 -17.67 -8.94
CA GLY A 134 8.88 -17.56 -8.48
C GLY A 134 8.57 -16.32 -7.64
N PHE A 135 9.48 -15.34 -7.57
CA PHE A 135 9.28 -14.09 -6.87
C PHE A 135 9.99 -12.92 -7.55
N LEU A 136 9.55 -11.70 -7.24
CA LEU A 136 10.23 -10.45 -7.57
C LEU A 136 10.27 -9.53 -6.37
N ASP A 137 11.30 -8.69 -6.30
CA ASP A 137 11.33 -7.55 -5.40
C ASP A 137 10.75 -6.33 -6.14
N LEU A 138 9.79 -5.65 -5.51
CA LEU A 138 9.34 -4.33 -5.93
C LEU A 138 10.37 -3.31 -5.43
N LEU A 139 11.20 -2.84 -6.37
CA LEU A 139 12.35 -1.99 -6.10
C LEU A 139 11.95 -0.53 -5.93
N GLU A 140 10.88 -0.09 -6.55
CA GLU A 140 10.29 1.23 -6.35
C GLU A 140 8.84 1.16 -6.82
N VAL A 141 7.91 1.62 -5.97
CA VAL A 141 6.49 1.71 -6.30
C VAL A 141 5.98 3.07 -5.87
N ASP A 142 5.44 3.80 -6.84
CA ASP A 142 4.73 5.04 -6.64
C ASP A 142 3.27 4.82 -7.02
N THR A 143 2.37 5.30 -6.18
CA THR A 143 0.94 5.13 -6.41
C THR A 143 0.15 6.33 -5.92
N ASN A 144 -0.91 6.66 -6.65
CA ASN A 144 -1.95 7.54 -6.17
C ASN A 144 -3.18 6.71 -5.83
N VAL A 145 -3.62 6.84 -4.58
CA VAL A 145 -4.81 6.19 -4.06
C VAL A 145 -5.76 7.23 -3.49
N ARG A 146 -7.05 6.94 -3.49
CA ARG A 146 -8.07 7.68 -2.74
C ARG A 146 -8.49 6.82 -1.57
N ALA A 147 -8.30 7.33 -0.35
CA ALA A 147 -8.76 6.67 0.86
C ALA A 147 -10.17 7.12 1.24
N LEU A 148 -10.89 6.30 2.00
CA LEU A 148 -12.26 6.59 2.46
C LEU A 148 -13.23 6.80 1.28
N THR A 149 -13.01 6.07 0.20
CA THR A 149 -13.94 6.04 -0.92
C THR A 149 -15.18 5.22 -0.58
N ILE A 150 -16.23 5.39 -1.38
CA ILE A 150 -17.43 4.56 -1.33
C ILE A 150 -17.68 4.10 -2.76
N ASP A 151 -17.52 2.80 -3.02
CA ASP A 151 -17.64 2.21 -4.35
C ASP A 151 -16.79 2.93 -5.41
N GLY A 152 -15.56 3.32 -5.04
CA GLY A 152 -14.65 4.00 -5.98
C GLY A 152 -14.86 5.51 -6.15
N LEU A 153 -15.87 6.08 -5.50
CA LEU A 153 -16.24 7.50 -5.61
C LEU A 153 -15.74 8.31 -4.42
N LEU A 154 -15.54 9.62 -4.66
CA LEU A 154 -15.02 10.57 -3.67
C LEU A 154 -13.64 10.16 -3.14
N GLY A 155 -13.43 10.27 -1.83
CA GLY A 155 -12.19 9.94 -1.13
C GLY A 155 -11.21 11.09 -0.99
N VAL A 156 -10.24 10.89 -0.11
CA VAL A 156 -9.11 11.79 0.11
C VAL A 156 -7.94 11.30 -0.74
N PRO A 157 -7.42 12.10 -1.69
CA PRO A 157 -6.30 11.69 -2.53
C PRO A 157 -5.00 11.62 -1.71
N LEU A 158 -4.26 10.55 -1.91
CA LEU A 158 -3.00 10.24 -1.24
C LEU A 158 -1.98 9.81 -2.30
N SER A 159 -0.88 10.53 -2.34
CA SER A 159 0.30 10.14 -3.14
C SER A 159 1.27 9.43 -2.23
N ILE A 160 1.64 8.21 -2.64
CA ILE A 160 2.58 7.36 -1.93
C ILE A 160 3.73 7.10 -2.89
N THR A 161 4.95 7.34 -2.43
CA THR A 161 6.14 7.26 -3.28
C THR A 161 7.24 6.46 -2.62
N GLY A 162 8.04 5.76 -3.40
CA GLY A 162 9.22 5.03 -2.92
C GLY A 162 8.86 3.83 -2.05
N LEU A 163 7.74 3.16 -2.31
CA LEU A 163 7.43 1.90 -1.63
C LEU A 163 8.36 0.80 -2.13
N HIS A 164 8.80 -0.05 -1.20
CA HIS A 164 9.65 -1.20 -1.48
C HIS A 164 9.02 -2.45 -0.90
N GLN A 165 9.04 -3.54 -1.64
CA GLN A 165 8.57 -4.83 -1.14
C GLN A 165 9.45 -5.95 -1.64
N LYS A 166 9.87 -6.84 -0.73
CA LYS A 166 10.71 -7.98 -1.08
C LYS A 166 9.90 -9.26 -1.23
N ASN A 167 10.40 -10.16 -2.07
CA ASN A 167 9.90 -11.53 -2.21
C ASN A 167 8.39 -11.58 -2.48
N VAL A 168 7.91 -10.74 -3.40
CA VAL A 168 6.53 -10.76 -3.87
C VAL A 168 6.35 -11.97 -4.76
N SER A 169 5.34 -12.81 -4.47
CA SER A 169 5.07 -14.02 -5.23
C SER A 169 4.74 -13.66 -6.68
N THR A 170 5.46 -14.26 -7.63
CA THR A 170 5.29 -14.02 -9.06
C THR A 170 5.05 -15.32 -9.80
N LEU A 171 3.89 -15.44 -10.44
CA LEU A 171 3.53 -16.54 -11.31
C LEU A 171 3.70 -16.11 -12.77
N TYR A 172 4.22 -17.03 -13.59
CA TYR A 172 4.46 -16.78 -15.01
C TYR A 172 3.64 -17.76 -15.84
N PHE A 173 2.84 -17.22 -16.76
CA PHE A 173 2.04 -17.96 -17.71
C PHE A 173 2.60 -17.72 -19.10
N LEU A 174 2.98 -18.79 -19.79
CA LEU A 174 3.48 -18.74 -21.15
C LEU A 174 2.33 -19.06 -22.10
N ASP A 175 1.83 -18.04 -22.80
CA ASP A 175 0.79 -18.21 -23.81
C ASP A 175 1.45 -18.28 -25.20
N LEU A 176 1.56 -19.50 -25.71
CA LEU A 176 2.13 -19.80 -27.02
C LEU A 176 1.10 -19.78 -28.15
N THR A 177 -0.17 -19.46 -27.84
CA THR A 177 -1.29 -19.49 -28.79
C THR A 177 -1.67 -18.11 -29.32
N ALA A 178 -1.30 -17.04 -28.60
CA ALA A 178 -1.42 -15.68 -29.07
C ALA A 178 -0.18 -15.31 -29.93
N SER A 179 -0.39 -15.17 -31.24
CA SER A 179 0.57 -14.66 -32.23
C SER A 179 0.04 -13.38 -32.87
#